data_AF-A0AAD3UQ06-F1
#
_entry.id   AF-A0AAD3UQ06-F1
#
_cell.length_a   1.000
_cell.length_b   1.000
_cell.length_c   1.000
_cell.angle_alpha   90.00
_cell.angle_beta   90.00
_cell.angle_gamma   90.00
#
_symmetry.space_group_name_H-M   'P 1'
#
loop_
_entity.id
_entity.type
_entity.pdbx_description
1 polymer ?
#
loop_
_entity_poly.entity_id
_entity_poly.type
_entity_poly.pdbx_seq_one_letter_code
_entity_poly.pdbx_strand_id
1 'polypeptide(L)' 'MLRQSDINQAFRESILRNSKGYQYLHTRDFVSSLQRRGIHFSESEANRWIERYQNCFADKTPDHSENRLWILRNMGRVM' A
#
# COMPACT_ATOMS: atom_id res chain seq x y z
N MET A 1 15.58 14.41 8.28
CA MET A 1 15.21 13.12 7.68
C MET A 1 13.80 13.23 7.13
N LEU A 2 13.63 13.48 5.82
CA LEU A 2 12.32 13.77 5.21
C LEU A 2 11.76 12.57 4.42
N ARG A 3 12.63 11.78 3.77
CA ARG A 3 12.19 10.72 2.83
C ARG A 3 11.34 9.62 3.46
N GLN A 4 11.69 9.11 4.65
CA GLN A 4 10.91 8.01 5.24
C GLN A 4 9.53 8.47 5.74
N SER A 5 9.42 9.70 6.25
CA SER A 5 8.12 10.30 6.61
C SER A 5 7.27 10.53 5.36
N ASP A 6 7.86 11.00 4.27
CA ASP A 6 7.15 11.21 3.00
C ASP A 6 6.61 9.91 2.41
N ILE A 7 7.39 8.82 2.45
CA ILE A 7 6.94 7.50 1.98
C ILE A 7 5.79 6.99 2.85
N ASN A 8 5.88 7.12 4.18
CA ASN A 8 4.79 6.73 5.08
C ASN A 8 3.53 7.56 4.87
N GLN A 9 3.67 8.86 4.59
CA GLN A 9 2.53 9.73 4.30
C GLN A 9 1.87 9.36 2.96
N ALA A 10 2.67 9.12 1.93
CA ALA A 10 2.19 8.64 0.63
C ALA A 10 1.43 7.31 0.75
N PHE A 11 1.93 6.38 1.57
CA PHE A 11 1.26 5.12 1.83
C PHE A 11 -0.11 5.32 2.47
N ARG A 12 -0.21 6.17 3.50
CA ARG A 12 -1.49 6.47 4.17
C ARG A 12 -2.49 7.12 3.23
N GLU A 13 -2.04 8.03 2.38
CA GLU A 13 -2.86 8.69 1.36
C GLU A 13 -3.39 7.73 0.30
N SER A 14 -2.66 6.65 0.01
CA SER A 14 -3.09 5.61 -0.95
C SER A 14 -4.09 4.60 -0.39
N ILE A 15 -4.36 4.59 0.93
CA ILE A 15 -5.31 3.65 1.54
C ILE A 15 -6.75 4.09 1.24
N LEU A 16 -7.50 3.20 0.59
CA LEU A 16 -8.92 3.33 0.31
C LEU A 16 -9.73 2.46 1.27
N ARG A 17 -11.03 2.78 1.39
CA ARG A 17 -12.00 1.99 2.17
C ARG A 17 -13.18 1.60 1.31
N ASN A 18 -13.54 0.31 1.29
CA ASN A 18 -14.70 -0.16 0.55
C ASN A 18 -16.00 -0.04 1.36
N SER A 19 -17.15 -0.33 0.74
CA SER A 19 -18.47 -0.28 1.36
C SER A 19 -18.64 -1.25 2.55
N LYS A 20 -17.88 -2.33 2.58
CA LYS A 20 -17.83 -3.29 3.70
C LYS A 20 -16.89 -2.85 4.83
N GLY A 21 -16.25 -1.69 4.69
CA GLY A 21 -15.37 -1.11 5.69
C GLY A 21 -13.92 -1.59 5.66
N TYR A 22 -13.54 -2.47 4.72
CA TYR A 22 -12.16 -2.94 4.58
C TYR A 22 -11.26 -1.83 4.02
N GLN A 23 -10.05 -1.73 4.58
CA GLN A 23 -8.97 -0.88 4.11
C GLN A 23 -8.08 -1.65 3.14
N TYR A 24 -7.84 -1.05 1.98
CA TYR A 24 -7.06 -1.66 0.91
C TYR A 24 -6.36 -0.60 0.07
N LEU A 25 -5.40 -0.99 -0.75
CA LEU A 25 -4.78 -0.13 -1.76
C LEU A 25 -4.29 -0.96 -2.95
N HIS A 26 -4.13 -0.33 -4.11
CA HIS A 26 -3.31 -0.89 -5.18
C HIS A 26 -1.90 -0.30 -5.18
N THR A 27 -0.91 -1.09 -5.59
CA THR A 27 0.48 -0.62 -5.68
C THR A 27 0.63 0.62 -6.56
N ARG A 28 -0.11 0.70 -7.68
CA ARG A 28 -0.13 1.90 -8.53
C ARG A 28 -0.59 3.17 -7.81
N ASP A 29 -1.50 3.06 -6.84
CA ASP A 29 -2.03 4.21 -6.09
C ASP A 29 -0.97 4.73 -5.12
N PHE A 30 -0.21 3.80 -4.52
CA PHE A 30 0.94 4.13 -3.70
C PHE A 30 2.06 4.77 -4.53
N VAL A 31 2.42 4.19 -5.67
CA VAL A 31 3.41 4.75 -6.61
C VAL A 31 3.00 6.15 -7.08
N SER A 32 1.73 6.35 -7.44
CA SER A 32 1.20 7.67 -7.82
C SER A 32 1.34 8.68 -6.69
N SER A 33 1.10 8.26 -5.44
CA SER A 33 1.23 9.13 -4.26
C SER A 33 2.69 9.48 -3.95
N LEU A 34 3.62 8.55 -4.20
CA LEU A 34 5.06 8.80 -4.12
C LEU A 34 5.53 9.80 -5.18
N GLN A 35 5.05 9.65 -6.43
CA GLN A 35 5.43 10.53 -7.54
C GLN A 35 5.00 11.98 -7.31
N ARG A 36 3.83 12.21 -6.71
CA ARG A 36 3.38 13.57 -6.30
C ARG A 36 4.34 14.25 -5.32
N ARG A 37 5.19 13.49 -4.64
CA ARG A 37 6.19 13.95 -3.67
C ARG A 37 7.61 13.95 -4.25
N GLY A 38 7.77 13.70 -5.55
CA GLY A 38 9.07 13.58 -6.22
C GLY A 38 9.82 12.29 -5.90
N ILE A 39 9.14 11.26 -5.39
CA ILE A 39 9.73 9.95 -5.09
C ILE A 39 9.32 8.98 -6.19
N HIS A 40 10.31 8.43 -6.89
CA HIS A 40 10.09 7.53 -8.01
C HIS A 40 10.39 6.10 -7.61
N PHE A 41 9.35 5.32 -7.37
CA PHE A 41 9.43 3.86 -7.19
C PHE A 41 8.82 3.16 -8.40
N SER A 42 9.41 2.03 -8.79
CA SER A 42 8.71 1.01 -9.55
C SER A 42 7.66 0.31 -8.68
N GLU A 43 6.69 -0.36 -9.30
CA GLU A 43 5.70 -1.16 -8.56
C GLU A 43 6.38 -2.26 -7.72
N SER A 44 7.41 -2.93 -8.26
CA SER A 44 8.19 -3.94 -7.52
C SER A 44 8.90 -3.36 -6.28
N GLU A 45 9.44 -2.14 -6.36
CA GLU A 45 10.06 -1.48 -5.20
C GLU A 45 9.02 -1.07 -4.16
N ALA A 46 7.87 -0.57 -4.61
CA ALA A 46 6.74 -0.26 -3.76
C ALA A 46 6.20 -1.51 -3.05
N ASN A 47 6.06 -2.63 -3.76
CA ASN A 47 5.68 -3.92 -3.19
C ASN A 47 6.65 -4.37 -2.11
N ARG A 48 7.97 -4.37 -2.41
CA ARG A 48 9.01 -4.71 -1.42
C ARG A 48 8.99 -3.80 -0.20
N TRP A 49 8.66 -2.52 -0.38
CA TRP A 49 8.51 -1.59 0.74
C TRP A 49 7.30 -1.95 1.62
N ILE A 50 6.13 -2.23 1.01
CA ILE A 50 4.93 -2.63 1.76
C ILE A 50 5.17 -3.93 2.52
N GLU A 51 5.78 -4.94 1.87
CA GLU A 51 6.14 -6.21 2.52
C GLU A 51 7.03 -6.02 3.74
N ARG A 52 8.01 -5.11 3.64
CA ARG A 52 8.98 -4.86 4.70
C ARG A 52 8.42 -4.05 5.86
N TYR A 53 7.62 -3.02 5.58
CA TYR A 53 7.24 -2.02 6.58
C TYR A 53 5.77 -2.08 7.01
N GLN A 54 4.89 -2.67 6.20
CA GLN A 54 3.44 -2.69 6.42
C GLN A 54 2.94 -4.14 6.53
N ASN A 55 3.50 -4.88 7.49
CA ASN A 55 3.19 -6.30 7.72
C ASN A 55 1.71 -6.58 8.07
N CYS A 56 0.96 -5.55 8.45
CA CYS A 56 -0.47 -5.62 8.71
C CYS A 56 -1.29 -5.72 7.42
N PHE A 57 -0.74 -5.42 6.25
CA PHE A 57 -1.36 -5.65 4.96
C PHE A 57 -1.00 -7.05 4.41
N ALA A 58 -1.90 -7.61 3.61
CA ALA A 58 -1.72 -8.87 2.92
C ALA A 58 -1.97 -8.67 1.42
N ASP A 59 -1.15 -9.32 0.61
CA ASP A 59 -1.33 -9.41 -0.83
C ASP A 59 -2.54 -10.31 -1.14
N LYS A 60 -3.47 -9.79 -1.94
CA LYS A 60 -4.67 -10.46 -2.45
C LYS A 60 -4.79 -10.35 -3.96
N THR A 61 -3.67 -10.13 -4.64
CA THR A 61 -3.62 -10.02 -6.09
C THR A 61 -4.04 -11.36 -6.70
N PRO A 62 -5.09 -11.39 -7.55
CA PRO A 62 -5.57 -12.64 -8.15
C PRO A 62 -4.68 -13.10 -9.31
N ASP A 63 -3.85 -12.21 -9.85
CA ASP A 63 -2.92 -12.45 -10.95
C ASP A 63 -1.45 -12.29 -10.48
N HIS A 64 -0.52 -12.47 -11.42
CA HIS A 64 0.91 -12.26 -11.20
C HIS A 64 1.37 -10.82 -11.51
N SER A 65 0.46 -9.84 -11.43
CA SER A 65 0.78 -8.43 -11.70
C SER A 65 1.57 -7.80 -10.56
N GLU A 66 2.44 -6.84 -10.91
CA GLU A 66 3.11 -5.98 -9.92
C GLU A 66 2.18 -4.91 -9.35
N ASN A 67 1.03 -4.64 -10.01
CA ASN A 67 -0.01 -3.78 -9.45
C ASN A 67 -0.85 -4.53 -8.41
N ARG A 68 -0.19 -4.90 -7.31
CA ARG A 68 -0.76 -5.77 -6.29
C ARG A 68 -1.91 -5.11 -5.54
N LEU A 69 -2.91 -5.91 -5.18
CA LEU A 69 -3.98 -5.53 -4.28
C LEU A 69 -3.60 -5.87 -2.85
N TRP A 70 -3.37 -4.85 -2.03
CA TRP A 70 -3.04 -4.98 -0.62
C TRP A 70 -4.28 -4.73 0.24
N ILE A 71 -4.59 -5.61 1.18
CA ILE A 71 -5.71 -5.45 2.13
C ILE A 71 -5.24 -5.57 3.57
N LEU A 72 -5.76 -4.75 4.47
CA LEU A 72 -5.45 -4.85 5.90
C LEU A 72 -5.97 -6.19 6.45
N ARG A 73 -5.09 -6.92 7.16
CA ARG A 73 -5.38 -8.23 7.75
C ARG A 73 -6.42 -8.10 8.87
N ASN A 74 -7.18 -9.17 9.09
CA ASN A 74 -8.02 -9.38 10.28
C ASN A 74 -9.07 -8.30 10.57
N MET A 75 -9.55 -7.53 9.58
CA MET A 75 -10.59 -6.49 9.72
C MET A 75 -12.01 -7.00 10.07
N GLY A 76 -12.13 -8.20 10.62
CA GLY A 76 -13.39 -8.79 11.09
C GLY A 76 -13.19 -9.78 12.25
N ARG A 77 -11.98 -9.85 12.84
CA ARG A 77 -11.70 -10.68 14.01
C ARG A 77 -11.43 -9.76 15.18
N VAL A 78 -12.49 -9.46 15.94
CA VAL A 78 -12.34 -8.95 17.32
C VAL A 78 -11.70 -10.09 18.10
N MET A 79 -10.56 -9.83 18.77
CA MET A 79 -10.05 -10.75 19.80
C MET A 79 -10.97 -10.73 21.01
#